data_AF-A0A3B9BU97-F1
#
_entry.id   AF-A0A3B9BU97-F1
#
_cell.length_a   1.000
_cell.length_b   1.000
_cell.length_c   1.000
_cell.angle_alpha   90.00
_cell.angle_beta   90.00
_cell.angle_gamma   90.00
#
_symmetry.space_group_name_H-M   'P 1'
#
loop_
_entity.id
_entity.type
_entity.pdbx_description
1 polymer ?
#
loop_
_entity_poly.entity_id
_entity_poly.type
_entity_poly.pdbx_seq_one_letter_code
_entity_poly.pdbx_strand_id
1 'polypeptide(L)'
;NTKFHRIIYEAARSPRLTALIASAVDVGVVARTYYSYSETDLLRSAQHHKEIVDAIAANAPEWAESVMSSHVLAAASSAFQRHQEAA
;
A
#
# COMPACT_ATOMS: atom_id res chain seq x y z
N ASN A 1 -3.43 3.77 8.23
CA ASN A 1 -3.17 3.02 6.99
C ASN A 1 -4.39 2.32 6.41
N THR A 2 -4.94 1.31 7.09
CA THR A 2 -6.05 0.49 6.54
C THR A 2 -7.25 1.30 6.06
N LYS A 3 -7.65 2.33 6.81
CA LYS A 3 -8.73 3.25 6.41
C LYS A 3 -8.42 3.99 5.10
N PHE A 4 -7.17 4.38 4.86
CA PHE A 4 -6.76 5.07 3.62
C PHE A 4 -6.97 4.17 2.41
N HIS A 5 -6.40 2.95 2.42
CA HIS A 5 -6.57 2.01 1.32
C HIS A 5 -8.05 1.67 1.09
N ARG A 6 -8.81 1.50 2.17
CA ARG A 6 -10.25 1.22 2.10
C ARG A 6 -11.03 2.27 1.34
N ILE A 7 -10.79 3.55 1.64
CA ILE A 7 -11.44 4.65 0.93
C ILE A 7 -11.16 4.57 -0.58
N ILE A 8 -9.93 4.25 -0.98
CA ILE A 8 -9.53 4.20 -2.40
C ILE A 8 -10.24 3.06 -3.14
N TYR A 9 -10.16 1.81 -2.64
CA TYR A 9 -10.77 0.70 -3.38
C TYR A 9 -12.31 0.69 -3.30
N GLU A 10 -12.91 1.25 -2.24
CA GLU A 10 -14.36 1.47 -2.18
C GLU A 10 -14.80 2.50 -3.24
N ALA A 11 -14.01 3.56 -3.46
CA ALA A 11 -14.28 4.57 -4.48
C ALA A 11 -14.26 4.02 -5.92
N ALA A 12 -13.49 2.95 -6.17
CA ALA A 12 -13.48 2.24 -7.45
C ALA A 12 -14.81 1.53 -7.76
N ARG A 13 -15.73 1.40 -6.78
CA ARG A 13 -17.07 0.79 -6.93
C ARG A 13 -17.05 -0.57 -7.62
N SER A 14 -16.03 -1.36 -7.35
CA SER A 14 -15.84 -2.70 -7.89
C SER A 14 -15.89 -3.75 -6.77
N PRO A 15 -17.03 -4.47 -6.62
CA PRO A 15 -17.15 -5.54 -5.64
C PRO A 15 -16.11 -6.64 -5.85
N ARG A 16 -15.76 -6.92 -7.12
CA ARG A 16 -14.72 -7.88 -7.48
C ARG A 16 -13.34 -7.44 -6.99
N LEU A 17 -12.97 -6.17 -7.20
CA LEU A 17 -11.69 -5.63 -6.71
C LEU A 17 -11.63 -5.70 -5.19
N THR A 18 -12.72 -5.32 -4.52
CA THR A 18 -12.82 -5.35 -3.06
C THR A 18 -12.60 -6.76 -2.51
N ALA A 19 -13.25 -7.77 -3.13
CA ALA A 19 -13.08 -9.17 -2.73
C ALA A 19 -11.64 -9.67 -2.94
N LEU A 20 -11.01 -9.32 -4.07
CA LEU A 20 -9.62 -9.68 -4.35
C LEU A 20 -8.66 -9.06 -3.33
N ILE A 21 -8.79 -7.77 -3.04
CA ILE A 21 -7.96 -7.09 -2.05
C ILE A 21 -8.19 -7.69 -0.67
N ALA A 22 -9.43 -7.95 -0.26
CA ALA A 22 -9.73 -8.57 1.03
C ALA A 22 -9.10 -9.96 1.18
N SER A 23 -8.96 -10.72 0.08
CA SER A 23 -8.31 -12.04 0.08
C SER A 23 -6.78 -11.97 0.07
N ALA A 24 -6.20 -10.95 -0.56
CA ALA A 24 -4.75 -10.76 -0.65
C ALA A 24 -4.18 -10.09 0.61
N VAL A 25 -4.99 -9.25 1.25
CA VAL A 25 -4.67 -8.53 2.47
C VAL A 25 -5.15 -9.37 3.66
N ASP A 26 -4.52 -10.52 3.89
CA ASP A 26 -4.66 -11.17 5.19
C ASP A 26 -4.05 -10.24 6.24
N VAL A 27 -4.90 -9.73 7.13
CA VAL A 27 -4.61 -8.70 8.13
C VAL A 27 -3.41 -9.10 9.02
N GLY A 28 -3.14 -10.39 9.17
CA GLY A 28 -1.97 -10.91 9.89
C GLY A 28 -0.62 -10.58 9.23
N VAL A 29 -0.56 -10.50 7.90
CA VAL A 29 0.66 -10.14 7.15
C VAL A 29 0.91 -8.64 7.23
N VAL A 30 -0.13 -7.82 7.00
CA VAL A 30 -0.04 -6.34 7.06
C VAL A 30 0.28 -5.84 8.47
N ALA A 31 -0.30 -6.45 9.51
CA ALA A 31 0.03 -6.12 10.89
C ALA A 31 1.48 -6.50 11.25
N ARG A 32 1.97 -7.69 10.83
CA ARG A 32 3.38 -8.06 11.01
C ARG A 32 4.33 -7.16 10.21
N THR A 33 3.93 -6.68 9.03
CA THR A 33 4.77 -5.75 8.24
C THR A 33 4.83 -4.37 8.89
N TYR A 34 3.73 -3.85 9.44
CA TYR A 34 3.72 -2.53 10.09
C TYR A 34 4.67 -2.42 11.29
N TYR A 35 4.84 -3.50 12.06
CA TYR A 35 5.82 -3.56 13.17
C TYR A 35 7.26 -3.83 12.68
N SER A 36 7.47 -4.07 11.39
CA SER A 36 8.77 -4.40 10.79
C SER A 36 9.38 -3.24 9.98
N TYR A 37 8.67 -2.12 9.85
CA TYR A 37 9.16 -0.97 9.08
C TYR A 37 10.21 -0.21 9.87
N SER A 38 11.30 0.12 9.19
CA SER A 38 12.22 1.16 9.67
C SER A 38 11.56 2.54 9.56
N GLU A 39 12.15 3.54 10.21
CA GLU A 39 11.70 4.93 10.10
C GLU A 39 11.69 5.41 8.64
N THR A 40 12.68 5.01 7.84
CA THR A 40 12.77 5.37 6.43
C THR A 40 11.68 4.70 5.59
N ASP A 41 11.30 3.45 5.91
CA ASP A 41 10.17 2.76 5.26
C ASP A 41 8.84 3.46 5.57
N LEU A 42 8.63 3.88 6.83
CA LEU A 42 7.44 4.62 7.24
C LEU A 42 7.34 5.97 6.52
N LEU A 43 8.46 6.71 6.43
CA LEU A 43 8.49 8.00 5.75
C LEU A 43 8.18 7.85 4.26
N ARG A 44 8.80 6.87 3.58
CA ARG A 44 8.54 6.56 2.17
C ARG A 44 7.07 6.18 1.95
N SER A 45 6.51 5.31 2.80
CA SER A 45 5.09 4.94 2.70
C SER A 45 4.16 6.14 2.86
N ALA A 46 4.47 7.05 3.78
CA ALA A 46 3.67 8.26 3.99
C ALA A 46 3.74 9.21 2.78
N GLN A 47 4.93 9.36 2.17
CA GLN A 47 5.10 10.15 0.94
C GLN A 47 4.29 9.55 -0.22
N HIS A 48 4.33 8.23 -0.41
CA HIS A 48 3.51 7.57 -1.43
C HIS A 48 2.01 7.83 -1.23
N HIS A 49 1.50 7.81 0.02
CA HIS A 49 0.09 8.13 0.26
C HIS A 49 -0.27 9.56 -0.13
N LYS A 50 0.59 10.53 0.22
CA LYS A 50 0.37 11.92 -0.15
C LYS A 50 0.30 12.08 -1.67
N GLU A 51 1.22 11.44 -2.38
CA GLU A 51 1.28 11.58 -3.82
C GLU A 51 0.14 10.85 -4.55
N ILE A 52 -0.34 9.72 -4.02
CA ILE A 52 -1.59 9.09 -4.49
C ILE A 52 -2.77 10.05 -4.34
N VAL A 53 -2.87 10.78 -3.22
CA VAL A 53 -3.93 11.78 -3.02
C VAL A 53 -3.83 12.90 -4.04
N ASP A 54 -2.62 13.42 -4.26
CA ASP A 54 -2.38 14.50 -5.22
C ASP A 54 -2.72 14.05 -6.67
N ALA A 55 -2.35 12.82 -7.04
CA ALA A 55 -2.69 12.23 -8.34
C ALA A 55 -4.20 12.02 -8.55
N ILE A 56 -4.90 11.55 -7.51
CA ILE A 56 -6.36 11.41 -7.53
C ILE A 56 -7.04 12.78 -7.65
N ALA A 57 -6.59 13.77 -6.88
CA ALA A 57 -7.13 15.13 -6.93
C ALA A 57 -6.93 15.79 -8.31
N ALA A 58 -5.81 15.48 -8.98
CA ALA A 58 -5.53 15.93 -10.33
C ALA A 58 -6.31 15.16 -11.41
N ASN A 59 -7.10 14.15 -11.07
CA ASN A 59 -7.75 13.22 -12.02
C ASN A 59 -6.77 12.58 -13.00
N ALA A 60 -5.58 12.21 -12.51
CA ALA A 60 -4.49 11.64 -13.31
C ALA A 60 -4.35 10.13 -13.03
N PRO A 61 -5.08 9.26 -13.75
CA PRO A 61 -5.13 7.82 -13.45
C PRO A 61 -3.78 7.11 -13.60
N GLU A 62 -3.02 7.43 -14.65
CA GLU A 62 -1.69 6.82 -14.92
C GLU A 62 -0.69 7.16 -13.82
N TRP A 63 -0.75 8.39 -13.29
CA TRP A 63 0.08 8.81 -12.16
C TRP A 63 -0.32 8.07 -10.88
N ALA A 64 -1.62 8.00 -10.57
CA ALA A 64 -2.11 7.28 -9.40
C ALA A 64 -1.73 5.78 -9.44
N GLU A 65 -1.82 5.15 -10.61
CA GLU A 65 -1.41 3.76 -10.83
C GLU A 65 0.09 3.57 -10.63
N SER A 66 0.92 4.46 -11.20
CA SER A 66 2.37 4.40 -11.07
C SER A 66 2.83 4.49 -9.60
N VAL A 67 2.24 5.41 -8.83
CA VAL A 67 2.57 5.58 -7.41
C VAL A 67 2.04 4.42 -6.57
N MET A 68 0.82 3.93 -6.84
CA MET A 68 0.26 2.77 -6.13
C MET A 68 1.09 1.50 -6.38
N SER A 69 1.56 1.29 -7.61
CA SER A 69 2.43 0.17 -7.96
C SER A 69 3.76 0.24 -7.21
N SER A 70 4.40 1.42 -7.22
CA SER A 70 5.61 1.70 -6.45
C SER A 70 5.41 1.47 -4.94
N HIS A 71 4.26 1.87 -4.41
CA HIS A 71 3.88 1.68 -3.01
C HIS A 71 3.82 0.20 -2.62
N VAL A 72 3.15 -0.63 -3.42
CA VAL A 72 3.02 -2.07 -3.16
C VAL A 72 4.38 -2.77 -3.25
N LEU A 73 5.20 -2.44 -4.25
CA LEU A 73 6.54 -3.01 -4.42
C LEU A 73 7.48 -2.63 -3.26
N ALA A 74 7.42 -1.38 -2.80
CA ALA A 74 8.19 -0.94 -1.64
C ALA A 74 7.79 -1.70 -0.37
N ALA A 75 6.49 -1.91 -0.14
CA ALA A 75 6.01 -2.70 0.99
C ALA A 75 6.48 -4.16 0.93
N ALA A 76 6.47 -4.77 -0.26
CA ALA A 76 6.97 -6.13 -0.48
C ALA A 76 8.49 -6.23 -0.23
N SER A 77 9.27 -5.24 -0.69
CA SER A 77 10.71 -5.18 -0.45
C SER A 77 11.04 -5.14 1.05
N SER A 78 10.39 -4.24 1.81
CA SER A 78 10.60 -4.14 3.25
C SER A 78 10.24 -5.43 3.99
N ALA A 79 9.20 -6.15 3.53
CA ALA A 79 8.83 -7.46 4.06
C ALA A 79 9.90 -8.54 3.79
N PHE A 80 10.45 -8.57 2.57
CA PHE A 80 11.42 -9.58 2.15
C PHE A 80 12.80 -9.40 2.80
N GLN A 81 13.27 -8.16 2.93
CA GLN A 81 14.60 -7.83 3.47
C GLN A 81 14.78 -8.35 4.91
N ARG A 82 13.69 -8.37 5.70
CA ARG A 82 13.69 -8.91 7.06
C ARG A 82 13.65 -10.43 7.14
N HIS A 83 13.09 -11.13 6.15
CA HIS A 83 13.18 -12.59 6.07
C HIS A 83 14.64 -13.06 5.91
N GLN A 84 15.51 -12.23 5.32
CA GLN A 84 16.93 -12.51 5.19
C GLN A 84 17.73 -12.15 6.46
N GLU A 85 17.32 -11.14 7.23
CA GLU A 85 17.98 -10.80 8.52
C GLU A 85 17.65 -11.78 9.65
N ALA A 86 16.50 -12.47 9.57
CA ALA A 86 16.02 -13.41 10.60
C ALA A 86 16.44 -14.88 10.36
N ALA A 87 17.13 -15.17 9.25
CA ALA A 87 17.61 -16.50 8.87
C ALA A 87 19.13 -16.60 9.06
#